data_AF-A0A1X2H3W7-F1
#
_entry.id   AF-A0A1X2H3W7-F1
#
_cell.length_a   1.000
_cell.length_b   1.000
_cell.length_c   1.000
_cell.angle_alpha   90.00
_cell.angle_beta   90.00
_cell.angle_gamma   90.00
#
_symmetry.space_group_name_H-M   'P 1'
#
loop_
_entity.id
_entity.type
_entity.pdbx_description
1 polymer ?
#
loop_
_entity_poly.entity_id
_entity_poly.type
_entity_poly.pdbx_seq_one_letter_code
_entity_poly.pdbx_strand_id
1 'polypeptide(L)'
;MLLILTVSNVFISYLGTAFALKETPFWSPPKFIPIVGMLLGNSMSSVAMATEECLDKVSVNAPVLETRLAFGATRFEAARPLAVDAIRVGMLPVITQLGVMGLINIPGMMTGQLMAGMPMKDAVIYQQCIMFMIAASSALGVIMAVVVRGHMHANV
;
A
#
# COMPACT_ATOMS: atom_id res chain seq x y z
N MET A 1 -9.83 -0.13 -10.97
CA MET A 1 -9.21 0.40 -9.74
C MET A 1 -9.80 -0.28 -8.50
N LEU A 2 -11.12 -0.18 -8.27
CA LEU A 2 -11.79 -0.81 -7.12
C LEU A 2 -11.62 -2.35 -7.08
N LEU A 3 -11.77 -3.05 -8.22
CA LEU A 3 -11.56 -4.49 -8.34
C LEU A 3 -10.10 -4.95 -8.09
N ILE A 4 -9.12 -4.13 -8.47
CA ILE A 4 -7.68 -4.44 -8.28
C ILE A 4 -7.29 -4.23 -6.81
N LEU A 5 -7.87 -3.19 -6.20
CA LEU A 5 -7.72 -2.86 -4.79
C LEU A 5 -8.36 -3.91 -3.88
N THR A 6 -9.56 -4.39 -4.22
CA THR A 6 -10.23 -5.45 -3.44
C THR A 6 -9.52 -6.78 -3.59
N VAL A 7 -9.06 -7.17 -4.79
CA VAL A 7 -8.32 -8.42 -4.97
C VAL A 7 -6.96 -8.38 -4.25
N SER A 8 -6.21 -7.27 -4.35
CA SER A 8 -4.92 -7.14 -3.65
C SER A 8 -5.12 -7.09 -2.13
N ASN A 9 -6.08 -6.31 -1.62
CA ASN A 9 -6.34 -6.26 -0.17
C ASN A 9 -6.84 -7.58 0.38
N VAL A 10 -7.72 -8.30 -0.33
CA VAL A 10 -8.21 -9.61 0.13
C VAL A 10 -7.06 -10.61 0.16
N PHE A 11 -6.16 -10.57 -0.82
CA PHE A 11 -4.98 -11.43 -0.85
C PHE A 11 -4.00 -11.15 0.30
N ILE A 12 -3.64 -9.88 0.54
CA ILE A 12 -2.75 -9.52 1.66
C ILE A 12 -3.45 -9.67 3.01
N SER A 13 -4.74 -9.36 3.13
CA SER A 13 -5.48 -9.57 4.37
C SER A 13 -5.54 -11.06 4.70
N TYR A 14 -5.78 -11.93 3.72
CA TYR A 14 -5.73 -13.38 3.90
C TYR A 14 -4.33 -13.87 4.31
N LEU A 15 -3.27 -13.43 3.64
CA LEU A 15 -1.88 -13.77 3.96
C LEU A 15 -1.41 -13.22 5.31
N GLY A 16 -1.73 -11.96 5.61
CA GLY A 16 -1.32 -11.27 6.83
C GLY A 16 -1.99 -11.86 8.07
N THR A 17 -3.30 -12.12 7.99
CA THR A 17 -4.03 -12.74 9.09
C THR A 17 -3.59 -14.19 9.32
N ALA A 18 -3.25 -14.93 8.26
CA ALA A 18 -2.77 -16.32 8.34
C ALA A 18 -1.32 -16.44 8.85
N PHE A 19 -0.40 -15.56 8.42
CA PHE A 19 1.03 -15.71 8.72
C PHE A 19 1.54 -14.86 9.88
N ALA A 20 1.06 -13.64 10.09
CA ALA A 20 1.75 -12.68 10.94
C ALA A 20 1.04 -12.31 12.26
N LEU A 21 -0.25 -12.63 12.43
CA LEU A 21 -0.88 -12.48 13.77
C LEU A 21 -0.76 -13.72 14.65
N LYS A 22 -0.61 -14.92 14.06
CA LYS A 22 -0.56 -16.21 14.79
C LYS A 22 -1.61 -16.30 15.93
N GLU A 23 -2.76 -15.64 15.77
CA GLU A 23 -3.83 -15.61 16.77
C GLU A 23 -4.74 -16.81 16.56
N THR A 24 -4.75 -17.69 17.55
CA THR A 24 -5.80 -18.69 17.74
C THR A 24 -6.79 -18.10 18.75
N PRO A 25 -8.01 -17.68 18.38
CA PRO A 25 -8.68 -17.66 17.07
C PRO A 25 -8.60 -16.30 16.35
N PHE A 26 -8.44 -16.35 15.03
CA PHE A 26 -8.30 -15.19 14.13
C PHE A 26 -9.54 -14.29 14.01
N TRP A 27 -10.67 -14.70 14.62
CA TRP A 27 -11.97 -14.03 14.55
C TRP A 27 -12.33 -13.18 15.76
N SER A 28 -11.39 -12.87 16.66
CA SER A 28 -11.72 -12.02 17.81
C SER A 28 -12.15 -10.62 17.33
N PRO A 29 -13.45 -10.26 17.43
CA PRO A 29 -14.01 -9.07 16.80
C PRO A 29 -13.29 -7.76 17.18
N PRO A 30 -12.85 -7.55 18.44
CA PRO A 30 -12.20 -6.30 18.86
C PRO A 30 -10.87 -6.01 18.14
N LYS A 31 -10.16 -7.04 17.66
CA LYS A 31 -8.84 -6.89 17.02
C LYS A 31 -8.92 -6.96 15.51
N PHE A 32 -9.78 -7.84 14.99
CA PHE A 32 -9.90 -8.08 13.56
C PHE A 32 -10.47 -6.86 12.81
N ILE A 33 -11.53 -6.24 13.36
CA ILE A 33 -12.23 -5.12 12.70
C ILE A 33 -11.28 -3.92 12.49
N PRO A 34 -10.53 -3.44 13.50
CA PRO A 34 -9.60 -2.34 13.31
C PRO A 34 -8.45 -2.67 12.34
N ILE A 35 -7.89 -3.89 12.41
CA ILE A 35 -6.76 -4.28 11.55
C ILE A 35 -7.17 -4.27 10.08
N VAL A 36 -8.32 -4.86 9.76
CA VAL A 36 -8.86 -4.87 8.39
C VAL A 36 -9.17 -3.45 7.92
N GLY A 37 -9.77 -2.62 8.78
CA GLY A 37 -10.02 -1.21 8.48
C GLY A 37 -8.75 -0.42 8.18
N MET A 38 -7.69 -0.63 8.97
CA MET A 38 -6.39 0.03 8.76
C MET A 38 -5.69 -0.44 7.49
N LEU A 39 -5.74 -1.74 7.18
CA LEU A 39 -5.20 -2.30 5.94
C LEU A 39 -5.90 -1.70 4.72
N LEU A 40 -7.23 -1.70 4.70
CA LEU A 40 -8.02 -1.15 3.60
C LEU A 40 -7.81 0.35 3.44
N GLY A 41 -7.85 1.11 4.53
CA GLY A 41 -7.70 2.57 4.50
C GLY A 41 -6.33 3.01 3.98
N ASN A 42 -5.24 2.45 4.52
CA ASN A 42 -3.88 2.85 4.12
C ASN A 42 -3.54 2.42 2.68
N SER A 43 -3.93 1.21 2.29
CA SER A 43 -3.71 0.73 0.92
C SER A 43 -4.54 1.50 -0.11
N MET A 44 -5.80 1.84 0.21
CA MET A 44 -6.65 2.66 -0.66
C MET A 44 -6.03 4.03 -0.90
N SER A 45 -5.55 4.71 0.16
CA SER A 45 -4.89 6.01 0.03
C SER A 45 -3.59 5.91 -0.77
N SER A 46 -2.74 4.91 -0.51
CA SER A 46 -1.50 4.70 -1.28
C SER A 46 -1.76 4.52 -2.78
N VAL A 47 -2.78 3.73 -3.14
CA VAL A 47 -3.11 3.48 -4.55
C VAL A 47 -3.80 4.67 -5.19
N ALA A 48 -4.63 5.43 -4.46
CA ALA A 48 -5.19 6.68 -4.95
C ALA A 48 -4.08 7.66 -5.33
N MET A 49 -3.13 7.89 -4.41
CA MET A 49 -1.98 8.76 -4.65
C MET A 49 -1.11 8.29 -5.83
N ALA A 50 -0.80 6.99 -5.92
CA ALA A 50 -0.04 6.46 -7.05
C ALA A 50 -0.79 6.61 -8.38
N THR A 51 -2.11 6.52 -8.37
CA THR A 51 -2.95 6.64 -9.57
C THR A 51 -3.01 8.07 -10.07
N GLU A 52 -3.18 9.03 -9.16
CA GLU A 52 -3.19 10.47 -9.44
C GLU A 52 -1.83 10.94 -9.94
N GLU A 53 -0.74 10.57 -9.26
CA GLU A 53 0.62 10.87 -9.70
C GLU A 53 0.90 10.29 -11.09
N CYS A 54 0.43 9.07 -11.38
CA CYS A 54 0.60 8.48 -12.70
C CYS A 54 -0.17 9.25 -13.79
N LEU A 55 -1.38 9.75 -13.50
CA LEU A 55 -2.18 10.53 -14.44
C LEU A 55 -1.54 11.90 -14.71
N ASP A 56 -1.10 12.57 -13.65
CA ASP A 56 -0.43 13.87 -13.75
C ASP A 56 0.91 13.76 -14.48
N LYS A 57 1.71 12.75 -14.19
CA LYS A 57 2.97 12.51 -14.89
C LYS A 57 2.74 12.26 -16.38
N VAL A 58 1.69 11.53 -16.76
CA VAL A 58 1.38 11.28 -18.17
C VAL A 58 0.95 12.56 -18.89
N SER A 59 0.13 13.42 -18.25
CA SER A 59 -0.30 14.68 -18.86
C SER A 59 0.86 15.66 -19.02
N VAL A 60 1.72 15.79 -18.00
CA VAL A 60 2.86 16.71 -18.00
C VAL A 60 3.99 16.23 -18.93
N ASN A 61 4.26 14.92 -18.98
CA ASN A 61 5.33 14.35 -19.80
C ASN A 61 4.85 13.83 -21.16
N ALA A 62 3.63 14.19 -21.59
CA ALA A 62 3.11 13.84 -22.92
C ALA A 62 4.10 14.10 -24.07
N PRO A 63 4.74 15.29 -24.20
CA PRO A 63 5.70 15.53 -25.29
C PRO A 63 6.96 14.65 -25.19
N VAL A 64 7.39 14.29 -23.98
CA VAL A 64 8.53 13.38 -23.76
C VAL A 64 8.16 11.94 -24.12
N LEU A 65 6.92 11.52 -23.83
CA LEU A 65 6.40 10.22 -24.22
C LEU A 65 6.29 10.10 -25.74
N GLU A 66 5.75 11.11 -26.41
CA GLU A 66 5.64 11.15 -27.88
C GLU A 66 7.01 11.09 -28.54
N THR A 67 7.99 11.81 -27.99
CA THR A 67 9.38 11.76 -28.48
C THR A 67 9.95 10.35 -28.36
N ARG A 68 9.75 9.67 -27.22
CA ARG A 68 10.23 8.28 -27.02
C ARG A 68 9.54 7.29 -27.97
N LEU A 69 8.25 7.45 -28.20
CA LEU A 69 7.51 6.64 -29.17
C LEU A 69 8.01 6.89 -30.60
N ALA A 70 8.32 8.14 -30.96
CA ALA A 70 8.90 8.50 -32.26
C ALA A 70 10.30 7.90 -32.49
N PHE A 71 11.08 7.72 -31.42
CA PHE A 71 12.36 6.99 -31.45
C PHE A 71 12.23 5.46 -31.45
N GLY A 72 11.00 4.93 -31.52
CA GLY A 72 10.74 3.49 -31.61
C GLY A 72 10.65 2.77 -30.26
N ALA A 73 10.60 3.49 -29.14
CA ALA A 73 10.38 2.87 -27.84
C ALA A 73 8.96 2.29 -27.77
N THR A 74 8.83 1.13 -27.11
CA THR A 74 7.50 0.56 -26.87
C THR A 74 6.73 1.39 -25.84
N ARG A 75 5.40 1.33 -25.89
CA ARG A 75 4.52 2.01 -24.90
C ARG A 75 4.88 1.65 -23.45
N PHE A 76 5.35 0.42 -23.24
CA PHE A 76 5.81 -0.07 -21.94
C PHE A 76 7.12 0.59 -21.49
N GLU A 77 8.11 0.72 -22.39
CA GLU A 77 9.38 1.37 -22.08
C GLU A 77 9.23 2.87 -21.85
N ALA A 78 8.35 3.52 -22.60
CA ALA A 78 8.07 4.94 -22.44
C ALA A 78 7.40 5.26 -21.09
N ALA A 79 6.47 4.39 -20.64
CA ALA A 79 5.71 4.56 -19.40
C ALA A 79 6.42 4.05 -18.13
N ARG A 80 7.41 3.14 -18.26
CA ARG A 80 8.14 2.54 -17.13
C ARG A 80 8.70 3.56 -16.11
N PRO A 81 9.40 4.63 -16.49
CA PRO A 81 9.94 5.57 -15.50
C PRO A 81 8.84 6.37 -14.77
N LEU A 82 7.75 6.73 -15.46
CA LEU A 82 6.59 7.39 -14.84
C LEU A 82 5.92 6.47 -13.82
N ALA A 83 5.76 5.20 -14.19
CA ALA A 83 5.23 4.16 -13.32
C ALA A 83 6.06 3.99 -12.03
N VAL A 84 7.39 3.93 -12.13
CA VAL A 84 8.26 3.78 -10.95
C VAL A 84 8.17 4.99 -10.02
N ASP A 85 8.10 6.20 -10.56
CA ASP A 85 7.93 7.41 -9.76
C ASP A 85 6.57 7.43 -9.05
N ALA A 86 5.50 7.07 -9.74
CA ALA A 86 4.16 6.97 -9.16
C ALA A 86 4.11 5.97 -7.99
N ILE A 87 4.81 4.82 -8.10
CA ILE A 87 4.94 3.85 -7.01
C ILE A 87 5.64 4.49 -5.81
N ARG A 88 6.76 5.20 -6.04
CA ARG A 88 7.52 5.86 -4.97
C ARG A 88 6.66 6.86 -4.22
N VAL A 89 5.92 7.70 -4.95
CA VAL A 89 5.05 8.73 -4.35
C VAL A 89 3.93 8.09 -3.54
N GLY A 90 3.26 7.05 -4.05
CA GLY A 90 2.20 6.35 -3.31
C GLY A 90 2.68 5.61 -2.06
N MET A 91 3.97 5.27 -1.98
CA MET A 91 4.57 4.60 -0.82
C MET A 91 5.17 5.55 0.22
N LEU A 92 5.42 6.82 -0.11
CA LEU A 92 5.98 7.80 0.82
C LEU A 92 5.23 7.86 2.18
N PRO A 93 3.88 7.91 2.23
CA PRO A 93 3.17 8.00 3.50
C PRO A 93 3.40 6.80 4.43
N VAL A 94 3.51 5.61 3.86
CA VAL A 94 3.74 4.36 4.60
C VAL A 94 5.15 4.35 5.18
N ILE A 95 6.15 4.75 4.37
CA ILE A 95 7.55 4.77 4.77
C ILE A 95 7.79 5.82 5.88
N THR A 96 7.23 7.02 5.73
CA THR A 96 7.37 8.07 6.75
C THR A 96 6.68 7.67 8.04
N GLN A 97 5.51 7.02 7.97
CA GLN A 97 4.82 6.52 9.15
C GLN A 97 5.60 5.41 9.86
N LEU A 98 6.21 4.49 9.11
CA LEU A 98 7.13 3.47 9.66
C LEU A 98 8.33 4.10 10.37
N GLY A 99 8.93 5.15 9.79
CA GLY A 99 10.12 5.79 10.36
C GLY A 99 9.85 6.62 11.62
N VAL A 100 8.65 7.19 11.74
CA VAL A 100 8.27 8.01 12.91
C VAL A 100 7.68 7.15 14.05
N MET A 101 7.13 5.98 13.73
CA MET A 101 6.55 5.09 14.73
C MET A 101 7.62 4.56 15.68
N GLY A 102 7.38 4.69 16.99
CA GLY A 102 8.33 4.26 18.03
C GLY A 102 9.37 5.31 18.41
N LEU A 103 9.57 6.37 17.62
CA LEU A 103 10.40 7.52 18.01
C LEU A 103 9.59 8.64 18.66
N ILE A 104 8.48 9.03 18.04
CA ILE A 104 7.69 10.20 18.47
C ILE A 104 6.23 9.82 18.69
N ASN A 105 5.71 8.88 17.90
CA ASN A 105 4.28 8.58 17.89
C ASN A 105 3.98 7.19 18.45
N ILE A 106 3.18 7.13 19.51
CA ILE A 106 2.53 5.89 19.96
C ILE A 106 1.14 5.85 19.29
N PRO A 107 0.91 4.96 18.32
CA PRO A 107 -0.35 4.90 17.60
C PRO A 107 -1.52 4.60 18.55
N GLY A 108 -2.68 5.20 18.27
CA GLY A 108 -3.82 5.19 19.19
C GLY A 108 -4.32 3.80 19.61
N MET A 109 -4.19 2.79 18.74
CA MET A 109 -4.53 1.41 19.10
C MET A 109 -3.57 0.83 20.15
N MET A 110 -2.27 1.09 20.01
CA MET A 110 -1.26 0.66 20.97
C MET A 110 -1.46 1.37 22.32
N THR A 111 -1.75 2.67 22.32
CA THR A 111 -2.10 3.42 23.54
C THR A 111 -3.37 2.87 24.19
N GLY A 112 -4.40 2.53 23.40
CA GLY A 112 -5.62 1.92 23.91
C GLY A 112 -5.38 0.54 24.55
N GLN A 113 -4.51 -0.29 23.96
CA GLN A 113 -4.12 -1.58 24.52
C GLN A 113 -3.33 -1.42 25.82
N LEU A 114 -2.45 -0.43 25.89
CA LEU A 114 -1.72 -0.08 27.12
C LEU A 114 -2.68 0.34 28.24
N MET A 115 -3.67 1.19 27.95
CA MET A 115 -4.69 1.60 28.94
C MET A 115 -5.60 0.45 29.37
N ALA A 116 -5.82 -0.54 28.51
CA ALA A 116 -6.57 -1.76 28.82
C ALA A 116 -5.79 -2.76 29.70
N GLY A 117 -4.56 -2.42 30.12
CA GLY A 117 -3.74 -3.27 30.99
C GLY A 117 -2.96 -4.35 30.24
N MET A 118 -2.86 -4.28 28.91
CA MET A 118 -2.03 -5.21 28.14
C MET A 118 -0.54 -4.95 28.40
N PRO A 119 0.29 -5.99 28.56
CA PRO A 119 1.73 -5.82 28.72
C PRO A 119 2.35 -5.06 27.54
N MET A 120 3.14 -4.02 27.85
CA MET A 120 3.72 -3.09 26.86
C MET A 120 4.53 -3.81 25.78
N LYS A 121 5.30 -4.85 26.16
CA LYS A 121 6.09 -5.64 25.22
C LYS A 121 5.23 -6.25 24.09
N ASP A 122 4.02 -6.70 24.42
CA ASP A 122 3.17 -7.39 23.47
C ASP A 122 2.50 -6.35 22.55
N ALA A 123 1.99 -5.25 23.12
CA ALA A 123 1.39 -4.15 22.35
C ALA A 123 2.36 -3.55 21.30
N VAL A 124 3.64 -3.39 21.65
CA VAL A 124 4.69 -2.91 20.71
C VAL A 124 4.88 -3.89 19.55
N ILE A 125 5.07 -5.18 19.85
CA ILE A 125 5.33 -6.21 18.83
C ILE A 125 4.14 -6.32 17.88
N TYR A 126 2.91 -6.36 18.42
CA TYR A 126 1.70 -6.40 17.60
C TYR A 126 1.58 -5.21 16.66
N GLN A 127 1.83 -4.00 17.17
CA GLN A 127 1.73 -2.80 16.37
C GLN A 127 2.79 -2.75 15.26
N GLN A 128 4.01 -3.20 15.55
CA GLN A 128 5.07 -3.29 14.53
C GLN A 128 4.71 -4.31 13.43
N CYS A 129 4.14 -5.45 13.79
CA CYS A 129 3.65 -6.44 12.83
C CYS A 129 2.58 -5.84 11.90
N ILE A 130 1.61 -5.08 12.45
CA ILE A 130 0.56 -4.42 11.67
C ILE A 130 1.15 -3.43 10.67
N MET A 131 2.13 -2.63 11.08
CA MET A 131 2.77 -1.67 10.18
C MET A 131 3.50 -2.35 9.02
N PHE A 132 4.17 -3.48 9.28
CA PHE A 132 4.77 -4.27 8.21
C PHE A 132 3.73 -4.86 7.26
N MET A 133 2.58 -5.31 7.78
CA MET A 133 1.46 -5.78 6.93
C MET A 133 0.91 -4.67 6.06
N ILE A 134 0.70 -3.47 6.61
CA ILE A 134 0.24 -2.30 5.85
C ILE A 134 1.24 -1.97 4.74
N ALA A 135 2.54 -1.98 5.06
CA ALA A 135 3.57 -1.71 4.08
C ALA A 135 3.61 -2.74 2.95
N ALA A 136 3.50 -4.03 3.28
CA ALA A 136 3.40 -5.10 2.29
C ALA A 136 2.12 -4.97 1.43
N SER A 137 0.97 -4.67 2.05
CA SER A 137 -0.31 -4.47 1.35
C SER A 137 -0.26 -3.31 0.37
N SER A 138 0.22 -2.15 0.84
CA SER A 138 0.33 -0.95 0.01
C SER A 138 1.35 -1.15 -1.12
N ALA A 139 2.51 -1.77 -0.85
CA ALA A 139 3.51 -2.05 -1.88
C ALA A 139 2.93 -2.96 -2.99
N LEU A 140 2.31 -4.07 -2.61
CA LEU A 140 1.71 -5.00 -3.57
C LEU A 140 0.53 -4.39 -4.31
N GLY A 141 -0.34 -3.64 -3.64
CA GLY A 141 -1.48 -2.96 -4.26
C GLY A 141 -1.06 -1.93 -5.29
N VAL A 142 -0.02 -1.14 -4.98
CA VAL A 142 0.53 -0.13 -5.88
C VAL A 142 1.26 -0.77 -7.08
N ILE A 143 2.05 -1.83 -6.85
CA ILE A 143 2.70 -2.59 -7.94
C ILE A 143 1.66 -3.21 -8.88
N MET A 144 0.64 -3.88 -8.33
CA MET A 144 -0.43 -4.50 -9.13
C MET A 144 -1.23 -3.45 -9.90
N ALA A 145 -1.54 -2.30 -9.30
CA ALA A 145 -2.22 -1.21 -9.98
C ALA A 145 -1.43 -0.70 -11.20
N VAL A 146 -0.12 -0.57 -11.06
CA VAL A 146 0.78 -0.11 -12.12
C VAL A 146 0.98 -1.17 -13.22
N VAL A 147 1.17 -2.43 -12.86
CA VAL A 147 1.33 -3.54 -13.82
C VAL A 147 0.06 -3.74 -14.65
N VAL A 148 -1.13 -3.74 -14.01
CA VAL A 148 -2.41 -3.93 -14.71
C VAL A 148 -2.71 -2.75 -15.64
N ARG A 149 -2.40 -1.50 -15.23
CA ARG A 149 -2.55 -0.35 -16.13
C ARG A 149 -1.58 -0.39 -17.30
N GLY A 150 -0.35 -0.85 -17.09
CA GLY A 150 0.63 -1.08 -18.16
C GLY A 150 0.12 -2.08 -19.20
N HIS A 151 -0.52 -3.17 -18.77
CA HIS A 151 -1.13 -4.15 -19.67
C HIS A 151 -2.38 -3.65 -20.41
N MET A 152 -3.20 -2.78 -19.80
CA MET A 152 -4.45 -2.30 -20.42
C MET A 152 -4.22 -1.34 -21.60
N HIS A 153 -3.12 -0.56 -21.60
CA HIS A 153 -2.77 0.33 -22.73
C HIS A 153 -1.95 -0.34 -23.84
N ALA A 154 -1.60 -1.62 -23.68
CA ALA A 154 -0.93 -2.43 -24.70
C ALA A 154 -1.92 -3.12 -25.66
N ASN A 155 -3.22 -3.08 -25.37
CA ASN A 155 -4.27 -3.78 -26.13
C ASN A 155 -5.26 -2.84 -26.86
N VAL A 156 -4.88 -1.57 -27.05
CA VAL A 156 -5.57 -0.57 -27.90
C VAL A 156 -4.54 0.22 -28.70
#